data_AF-A0A4R3E2P5-F1
#
_entry.id   AF-A0A4R3E2P5-F1
#
_cell.length_a   1.000
_cell.length_b   1.000
_cell.length_c   1.000
_cell.angle_alpha   90.00
_cell.angle_beta   90.00
_cell.angle_gamma   90.00
#
_symmetry.space_group_name_H-M   'P 1'
#
loop_
_entity.id
_entity.type
_entity.pdbx_description
1 polymer ?
#
loop_
_entity_poly.entity_id
_entity_poly.type
_entity_poly.pdbx_seq_one_letter_code
_entity_poly.pdbx_strand_id
1 'polypeptide(L)' 'MSAQPITTEDLAAALAGFALSFSAVIMSPRYQTPNEVLEALANELSDLAAGMKKRGDTGTPAAEAIALTSHMLVASEVRR' A
#
# COMPACT_ATOMS: atom_id res chain seq x y z
N MET A 1 -14.63 6.20 -21.38
CA MET A 1 -15.03 5.16 -20.41
C MET A 1 -15.34 5.88 -19.11
N SER A 2 -16.57 5.74 -18.58
CA SER A 2 -16.95 6.34 -17.29
C SER A 2 -16.26 5.56 -16.17
N ALA A 3 -15.46 6.24 -15.34
CA ALA A 3 -14.86 5.63 -14.15
C ALA A 3 -15.98 5.10 -13.24
N GLN A 4 -15.89 3.84 -12.83
CA GLN A 4 -16.79 3.30 -11.81
C GLN A 4 -16.61 4.10 -10.51
N PRO A 5 -17.69 4.50 -9.84
CA PRO A 5 -17.58 5.17 -8.55
C PRO A 5 -16.93 4.22 -7.54
N ILE A 6 -15.95 4.71 -6.79
CA ILE A 6 -15.41 4.00 -5.63
C ILE A 6 -16.55 3.70 -4.67
N THR A 7 -16.64 2.44 -4.26
CA THR A 7 -17.61 1.99 -3.26
C THR A 7 -16.99 2.02 -1.86
N THR A 8 -17.85 2.01 -0.85
CA THR A 8 -17.41 1.91 0.55
C THR A 8 -16.64 0.61 0.80
N GLU A 9 -17.02 -0.44 0.08
CA GLU A 9 -16.41 -1.76 0.08
C GLU A 9 -14.97 -1.72 -0.47
N ASP A 10 -14.71 -0.94 -1.54
CA ASP A 10 -13.36 -0.76 -2.09
C ASP A 10 -12.44 -0.06 -1.08
N LEU A 11 -12.96 0.96 -0.38
CA LEU A 11 -12.22 1.66 0.67
C LEU A 11 -11.95 0.72 1.86
N ALA A 12 -12.94 -0.05 2.29
CA ALA A 12 -12.78 -1.03 3.38
C ALA A 12 -11.74 -2.10 3.03
N ALA A 13 -11.75 -2.61 1.79
CA ALA A 13 -10.77 -3.57 1.31
C ALA A 13 -9.34 -2.99 1.29
N ALA A 14 -9.19 -1.75 0.85
CA ALA A 14 -7.90 -1.05 0.85
C ALA A 14 -7.36 -0.86 2.28
N LEU A 15 -8.20 -0.41 3.22
CA LEU A 15 -7.82 -0.22 4.62
C LEU A 15 -7.49 -1.54 5.32
N ALA A 16 -8.27 -2.59 5.05
CA ALA A 16 -8.00 -3.93 5.58
C ALA A 16 -6.67 -4.48 5.04
N GLY A 17 -6.40 -4.31 3.74
CA GLY A 17 -5.12 -4.67 3.12
C GLY A 17 -3.95 -3.95 3.79
N PHE A 18 -4.06 -2.64 3.98
CA PHE A 18 -3.05 -1.85 4.70
C PHE A 18 -2.81 -2.37 6.12
N ALA A 19 -3.87 -2.59 6.91
CA ALA A 19 -3.74 -3.04 8.29
C ALA A 19 -3.11 -4.44 8.40
N LEU A 20 -3.43 -5.34 7.47
CA LEU A 20 -2.83 -6.67 7.38
C LEU A 20 -1.34 -6.60 7.02
N SER A 21 -0.99 -5.83 5.99
CA SER A 21 0.41 -5.63 5.59
C SER A 21 1.24 -4.99 6.71
N PHE A 22 0.72 -3.95 7.37
CA PHE A 22 1.37 -3.32 8.51
C PHE A 22 1.60 -4.28 9.67
N SER A 23 0.58 -5.07 10.03
CA SER A 23 0.67 -6.05 11.11
C SER A 23 1.68 -7.16 10.79
N ALA A 24 1.67 -7.66 9.54
CA ALA A 24 2.59 -8.68 9.08
C ALA A 24 4.05 -8.21 9.14
N VAL A 25 4.30 -6.96 8.75
CA VAL A 25 5.65 -6.40 8.75
C VAL A 25 6.15 -6.13 10.18
N ILE A 26 5.32 -5.59 11.08
CA ILE A 26 5.71 -5.34 12.48
C ILE A 26 5.99 -6.63 13.25
N MET A 27 5.21 -7.69 12.99
CA MET A 27 5.40 -8.98 13.68
C MET A 27 6.50 -9.84 13.04
N SER A 28 7.08 -9.39 11.93
CA SER A 28 8.11 -10.14 11.21
C SER A 28 9.43 -10.13 11.97
N PRO A 29 10.01 -11.31 12.29
CA PRO A 29 11.34 -11.37 12.90
C PRO A 29 12.46 -10.98 11.92
N ARG A 30 12.13 -10.78 10.63
CA ARG A 30 13.10 -10.40 9.58
C ARG A 30 13.40 -8.90 9.56
N TYR A 31 12.49 -8.06 10.05
CA TYR A 31 12.64 -6.61 10.04
C TYR A 31 12.86 -6.16 11.48
N GLN A 32 14.09 -5.78 11.79
CA GLN A 32 14.51 -5.51 13.17
C GLN A 32 14.56 -4.01 13.45
N THR A 33 14.62 -3.18 12.40
CA THR A 33 14.62 -1.73 12.54
C THR A 33 13.32 -1.11 12.04
N PRO A 34 12.91 0.05 12.59
CA PRO A 34 11.76 0.79 12.09
C PRO A 34 11.86 1.12 10.59
N ASN A 35 13.06 1.39 10.07
CA ASN A 35 13.25 1.69 8.66
C ASN A 35 13.00 0.46 7.78
N GLU A 36 13.50 -0.72 8.15
CA GLU A 36 13.22 -1.96 7.42
C GLU A 36 11.71 -2.30 7.42
N VAL A 37 11.01 -1.99 8.51
CA VAL A 37 9.55 -2.13 8.59
C VAL A 37 8.86 -1.16 7.62
N LEU A 38 9.29 0.10 7.57
CA LEU A 38 8.69 1.10 6.67
C LEU A 38 8.99 0.77 5.20
N GLU A 39 10.20 0.31 4.88
CA GLU A 39 10.60 -0.11 3.52
C GLU A 39 9.79 -1.33 3.08
N ALA A 40 9.67 -2.36 3.93
CA ALA A 40 8.87 -3.54 3.64
C ALA A 40 7.39 -3.21 3.45
N LEU A 41 6.83 -2.32 4.29
CA LEU A 41 5.45 -1.84 4.11
C LEU A 41 5.28 -1.07 2.80
N ALA A 42 6.23 -0.21 2.44
CA ALA A 42 6.18 0.54 1.19
C ALA A 42 6.17 -0.40 -0.03
N ASN A 43 6.97 -1.46 0.00
CA ASN A 43 7.01 -2.49 -1.04
C ASN A 43 5.67 -3.25 -1.15
N GLU A 44 5.10 -3.70 -0.03
CA GLU A 44 3.79 -4.37 0.00
C GLU A 44 2.67 -3.49 -0.57
N LEU A 45 2.64 -2.21 -0.22
CA LEU A 45 1.64 -1.26 -0.75
C LEU A 45 1.85 -1.00 -2.25
N SER A 46 3.10 -0.92 -2.70
CA SER A 46 3.42 -0.81 -4.14
C SER A 46 2.94 -2.05 -4.90
N ASP A 47 3.19 -3.25 -4.36
CA ASP A 47 2.75 -4.51 -4.96
C ASP A 47 1.23 -4.65 -4.99
N LEU A 48 0.54 -4.18 -3.94
CA LEU A 48 -0.92 -4.12 -3.90
C LEU A 48 -1.47 -3.22 -5.01
N ALA A 49 -0.96 -1.99 -5.12
CA ALA A 49 -1.37 -1.05 -6.18
C ALA A 49 -1.08 -1.62 -7.59
N ALA A 50 0.09 -2.22 -7.79
CA ALA A 50 0.43 -2.90 -9.04
C ALA A 50 -0.49 -4.09 -9.32
N GLY A 51 -0.87 -4.84 -8.28
CA GLY A 51 -1.81 -5.95 -8.35
C GLY A 51 -3.22 -5.52 -8.76
N MET A 52 -3.71 -4.39 -8.22
CA MET A 52 -4.98 -3.79 -8.62
C MET A 52 -4.97 -3.43 -10.11
N LYS A 53 -3.91 -2.76 -10.58
CA LYS A 53 -3.76 -2.40 -11.99
C LYS A 53 -3.75 -3.64 -12.91
N LYS A 54 -3.05 -4.70 -12.52
CA LYS A 54 -3.04 -5.98 -13.25
C LYS A 54 -4.41 -6.64 -13.34
N ARG A 55 -5.29 -6.41 -12.35
CA ARG A 55 -6.67 -6.95 -12.30
C ARG A 55 -7.70 -6.07 -13.02
N GLY A 56 -7.25 -5.03 -13.73
CA GLY A 56 -8.10 -4.16 -14.53
C GLY A 56 -8.45 -2.83 -13.88
N ASP A 57 -7.84 -2.49 -12.74
CA ASP A 57 -7.94 -1.13 -12.20
C ASP A 57 -7.32 -0.13 -13.18
N THR A 58 -8.07 0.91 -13.53
CA THR A 58 -7.68 1.91 -14.53
C THR A 58 -7.16 3.21 -13.91
N GLY A 59 -6.77 3.18 -12.63
CA GLY A 59 -6.40 4.36 -11.86
C GLY A 59 -7.55 4.82 -10.97
N THR A 60 -8.14 3.91 -10.20
CA THR A 60 -9.11 4.33 -9.19
C THR A 60 -8.42 5.15 -8.12
N PRO A 61 -9.11 6.14 -7.51
CA PRO A 61 -8.53 6.89 -6.40
C PRO A 61 -8.04 6.01 -5.23
N ALA A 62 -8.58 4.79 -5.05
CA ALA A 62 -8.07 3.83 -4.06
C ALA A 62 -6.67 3.30 -4.43
N ALA A 63 -6.49 2.87 -5.69
CA ALA A 63 -5.18 2.44 -6.19
C ALA A 63 -4.15 3.58 -6.15
N GLU A 64 -4.56 4.81 -6.49
CA GLU A 64 -3.70 5.99 -6.42
C GLU A 64 -3.33 6.36 -4.98
N ALA A 65 -4.27 6.28 -4.03
CA ALA A 65 -4.01 6.54 -2.62
C ALA A 65 -3.02 5.53 -2.03
N ILE A 66 -3.15 4.25 -2.38
CA ILE A 66 -2.21 3.20 -1.95
C ILE A 66 -0.81 3.47 -2.53
N ALA A 67 -0.72 3.78 -3.82
CA ALA A 67 0.56 4.10 -4.46
C ALA A 67 1.22 5.36 -3.89
N LEU A 68 0.43 6.41 -3.64
CA LEU A 68 0.92 7.65 -3.01
C LEU A 68 1.41 7.38 -1.58
N THR A 69 0.71 6.56 -0.80
CA THR A 69 1.13 6.18 0.54
C THR A 69 2.45 5.42 0.52
N SER A 70 2.60 4.46 -0.41
CA SER A 70 3.87 3.77 -0.64
C SER A 70 5.01 4.77 -0.94
N HIS A 71 4.80 5.72 -1.86
CA HIS A 71 5.79 6.74 -2.20
C HIS A 71 6.16 7.63 -1.01
N MET A 72 5.18 8.01 -0.17
CA MET A 72 5.45 8.82 1.03
C MET A 72 6.30 8.05 2.06
N LEU A 73 6.07 6.75 2.20
CA LEU A 73 6.86 5.90 3.10
C LEU A 73 8.31 5.77 2.60
N VAL A 74 8.53 5.52 1.30
CA VAL A 74 9.88 5.51 0.71
C VAL A 74 10.56 6.88 0.88
N ALA A 75 9.85 7.98 0.66
CA ALA A 75 10.39 9.32 0.80
C ALA A 75 10.71 9.70 2.26
N SER A 76 10.11 9.01 3.23
CA SER A 76 10.33 9.24 4.66
C SER A 76 11.63 8.63 5.20
N GLU A 77 12.31 7.77 4.42
CA GLU A 77 13.64 7.29 4.78
C GLU A 77 14.63 8.46 4.84
N VAL A 78 15.11 8.76 6.04
CA VAL A 78 16.27 9.63 6.23
C VAL A 78 17.50 8.82 5.83
N ARG A 79 17.97 8.98 4.59
CA ARG A 79 19.30 8.49 4.16
C ARG A 79 20.36 9.14 5.07
N ARG A 80 20.84 8.41 6.06
CA ARG A 80 22.00 8.79 6.89
C ARG A 80 23.21 7.98 6.49
#